data_AF-I1CHP6-F1
#
_entry.id   AF-I1CHP6-F1
#
_cell.length_a   1.000
_cell.length_b   1.000
_cell.length_c   1.000
_cell.angle_alpha   90.00
_cell.angle_beta   90.00
_cell.angle_gamma   90.00
#
_symmetry.space_group_name_H-M   'P 1'
#
loop_
_entity.id
_entity.type
_entity.pdbx_description
1 polymer ?
#
loop_
_entity_poly.entity_id
_entity_poly.type
_entity_poly.pdbx_seq_one_letter_code
_entity_poly.pdbx_strand_id
1 'polypeptide(L)'
;MVGCSPYAVHETLKDWYQVLQEDLQQNDCKIGGYDVDGNPIVVEIDESKFGKRKYHRGHRVEDVWVVGGVEKTPERKCFLVVVNNRNTETMDTIIRNYVADGSIVHTDCWRAYENMVNLGMNLTHRTVNHIVTFRDGDVHTNTIEGTWNGIKINVTPTLRTKKMVPWLLIEFIWRRKHHNDIFGGIIACLKNVSFDRAQRNPA
;
A
#
# COMPACT_ATOMS: atom_id res chain seq x y z
N MET A 1 38.54 5.09 -19.03
CA MET A 1 37.50 5.68 -18.16
C MET A 1 36.88 4.53 -17.40
N VAL A 2 37.21 4.37 -16.11
CA VAL A 2 36.71 3.27 -15.27
C VAL A 2 35.37 3.72 -14.70
N GLY A 3 34.31 3.62 -15.49
CA GLY A 3 32.96 4.05 -15.12
C GLY A 3 31.97 2.91 -15.29
N CYS A 4 30.96 2.85 -14.42
CA CYS A 4 29.86 1.91 -14.58
C CYS A 4 28.97 2.38 -15.75
N SER A 5 28.53 1.47 -16.62
CA SER A 5 27.66 1.84 -17.74
C SER A 5 26.27 2.25 -17.23
N PRO A 6 25.55 3.15 -17.93
CA PRO A 6 24.17 3.48 -17.57
C PRO A 6 23.27 2.24 -17.46
N TYR A 7 23.52 1.24 -18.30
CA TYR A 7 22.83 -0.05 -18.25
C TYR A 7 23.09 -0.78 -16.92
N ALA A 8 24.35 -0.87 -16.49
CA ALA A 8 24.69 -1.54 -15.23
C ALA A 8 24.08 -0.83 -14.02
N VAL A 9 24.06 0.52 -14.02
CA VAL A 9 23.39 1.30 -12.96
C VAL A 9 21.88 1.02 -12.94
N HIS A 10 21.23 1.01 -14.10
CA HIS A 10 19.80 0.73 -14.22
C HIS A 10 19.42 -0.68 -13.73
N GLU A 11 20.21 -1.69 -14.10
CA GLU A 11 19.97 -3.07 -13.66
C GLU A 11 20.20 -3.25 -12.16
N THR A 12 21.19 -2.53 -11.59
CA THR A 12 21.42 -2.51 -10.14
C THR A 12 20.24 -1.90 -9.38
N LEU A 13 19.64 -0.83 -9.91
CA LEU A 13 18.44 -0.24 -9.30
C LEU A 13 17.24 -1.20 -9.33
N LYS A 14 17.06 -1.96 -10.41
CA LYS A 14 16.02 -3.00 -10.45
C LYS A 14 16.26 -4.11 -9.44
N ASP A 15 17.51 -4.57 -9.32
CA ASP A 15 17.87 -5.55 -8.29
C ASP A 15 17.56 -5.01 -6.90
N TRP A 16 17.85 -3.75 -6.64
CA TRP A 16 17.53 -3.13 -5.36
C TRP A 16 16.04 -3.21 -5.04
N TYR A 17 15.16 -2.83 -5.97
CA TYR A 17 13.73 -2.95 -5.73
C TYR A 17 13.25 -4.39 -5.57
N GLN A 18 13.86 -5.34 -6.30
CA GLN A 18 13.56 -6.76 -6.09
C GLN A 18 13.99 -7.20 -4.68
N VAL A 19 15.16 -6.78 -4.20
CA VAL A 19 15.61 -7.05 -2.82
C VAL A 19 14.58 -6.54 -1.81
N LEU A 20 14.08 -5.31 -1.98
CA LEU A 20 13.05 -4.76 -1.10
C LEU A 20 11.76 -5.59 -1.14
N GLN A 21 11.35 -6.04 -2.33
CA GLN A 21 10.14 -6.85 -2.50
C GLN A 21 10.26 -8.20 -1.81
N GLU A 22 11.41 -8.88 -1.93
CA GLU A 22 11.64 -10.21 -1.33
C GLU A 22 11.80 -10.16 0.19
N ASP A 23 12.25 -9.04 0.75
CA ASP A 23 12.24 -8.85 2.21
C ASP A 23 10.80 -8.71 2.75
N LEU A 24 9.86 -8.19 1.95
CA LEU A 24 8.46 -8.05 2.35
C LEU A 24 7.73 -9.39 2.24
N GLN A 25 7.46 -10.00 3.39
CA GLN A 25 6.65 -11.20 3.47
C GLN A 25 5.16 -10.87 3.40
N GLN A 26 4.32 -11.85 3.05
CA GLN A 26 2.86 -11.65 3.05
C GLN A 26 2.33 -11.13 4.40
N ASN A 27 2.89 -11.63 5.49
CA ASN A 27 2.55 -11.17 6.83
C ASN A 27 2.92 -9.70 7.06
N ASP A 28 3.94 -9.13 6.41
CA ASP A 28 4.30 -7.71 6.56
C ASP A 28 3.23 -6.77 5.97
N CYS A 29 2.44 -7.27 5.02
CA CYS A 29 1.34 -6.52 4.38
C CYS A 29 -0.05 -6.90 4.94
N LYS A 30 -0.15 -7.95 5.76
CA LYS A 30 -1.41 -8.37 6.41
C LYS A 30 -1.67 -7.48 7.62
N ILE A 31 -2.74 -6.70 7.60
CA ILE A 31 -3.09 -5.71 8.62
C ILE A 31 -4.29 -6.14 9.46
N GLY A 32 -4.42 -5.57 10.66
CA GLY A 32 -5.57 -5.79 11.53
C GLY A 32 -5.45 -7.05 12.39
N GLY A 33 -6.60 -7.60 12.81
CA GLY A 33 -6.70 -8.73 13.72
C GLY A 33 -6.96 -8.26 15.15
N TYR A 34 -6.19 -8.79 16.10
CA TYR A 34 -6.25 -8.43 17.50
C TYR A 34 -4.91 -7.88 17.98
N ASP A 35 -4.95 -6.89 18.86
CA ASP A 35 -3.76 -6.40 19.54
C ASP A 35 -3.31 -7.34 20.67
N VAL A 36 -2.25 -6.94 21.37
CA VAL A 36 -1.67 -7.71 22.50
C VAL A 36 -2.63 -7.92 23.67
N ASP A 37 -3.65 -7.05 23.79
CA ASP A 37 -4.67 -7.10 24.83
C ASP A 37 -5.94 -7.85 24.37
N GLY A 38 -5.95 -8.36 23.13
CA GLY A 38 -7.07 -9.08 22.54
C GLY A 38 -8.19 -8.17 22.01
N ASN A 39 -7.94 -6.87 21.84
CA ASN A 39 -8.92 -5.97 21.24
C ASN A 39 -8.80 -5.96 19.70
N PRO A 40 -9.93 -5.91 18.97
CA PRO A 40 -9.93 -5.76 17.52
C PRO A 40 -9.15 -4.53 17.05
N ILE A 41 -8.23 -4.72 16.11
CA ILE A 41 -7.48 -3.62 15.48
C ILE A 41 -8.37 -2.97 14.42
N VAL A 42 -8.40 -1.63 14.43
CA VAL A 42 -9.07 -0.84 13.40
C VAL A 42 -8.17 -0.68 12.19
N VAL A 43 -8.70 -0.94 11.00
CA VAL A 43 -8.04 -0.72 9.71
C VAL A 43 -8.86 0.24 8.87
N GLU A 44 -8.21 1.22 8.25
CA GLU A 44 -8.82 2.15 7.31
C GLU A 44 -8.44 1.73 5.89
N ILE A 45 -9.41 1.55 5.00
CA ILE A 45 -9.20 1.15 3.59
C ILE A 45 -9.80 2.24 2.68
N ASP A 46 -9.04 2.64 1.67
CA ASP A 46 -9.43 3.68 0.72
C ASP A 46 -8.71 3.49 -0.63
N GLU A 47 -9.19 4.15 -1.69
CA GLU A 47 -8.52 4.19 -2.99
C GLU A 47 -7.94 5.55 -3.33
N SER A 48 -6.71 5.51 -3.84
CA SER A 48 -6.04 6.69 -4.33
C SER A 48 -5.64 6.54 -5.79
N LYS A 49 -5.93 7.59 -6.57
CA LYS A 49 -5.49 7.73 -7.95
C LYS A 49 -4.10 8.39 -8.03
N PHE A 50 -3.17 7.70 -8.68
CA PHE A 50 -1.85 8.17 -9.07
C PHE A 50 -1.83 8.56 -10.56
N GLY A 51 -0.86 9.38 -10.98
CA GLY A 51 -0.75 9.81 -12.38
C GLY A 51 -1.77 10.87 -12.83
N LYS A 52 -2.58 11.43 -11.91
CA LYS A 52 -3.58 12.45 -12.26
C LYS A 52 -2.93 13.81 -12.55
N ARG A 53 -3.31 14.46 -13.66
CA ARG A 53 -2.97 15.87 -13.90
C ARG A 53 -3.63 16.78 -12.87
N LYS A 54 -2.85 17.71 -12.28
CA LYS A 54 -3.42 18.81 -11.50
C LYS A 54 -4.03 19.82 -12.49
N TYR A 55 -5.32 20.13 -12.35
CA TYR A 55 -6.04 21.10 -13.20
C TYR A 55 -6.01 20.82 -14.71
N HIS A 56 -5.88 19.55 -15.13
CA HIS A 56 -5.77 19.14 -16.55
C HIS A 56 -4.55 19.72 -17.31
N ARG A 57 -3.62 20.40 -16.63
CA ARG A 57 -2.40 20.98 -17.22
C ARG A 57 -1.19 20.04 -17.05
N GLY A 58 -0.22 20.11 -17.98
CA GLY A 58 1.02 19.33 -17.95
C GLY A 58 0.99 18.04 -18.79
N HIS A 59 2.06 17.22 -18.68
CA HIS A 59 2.24 15.97 -19.44
C HIS A 59 1.11 14.95 -19.15
N ARG A 60 0.72 14.12 -20.14
CA ARG A 60 -0.26 13.05 -19.90
C ARG A 60 0.45 11.94 -19.14
N VAL A 61 -0.07 11.54 -17.99
CA VAL A 61 0.40 10.34 -17.28
C VAL A 61 -0.78 9.37 -17.26
N GLU A 62 -0.51 8.10 -17.51
CA GLU A 62 -1.55 7.08 -17.38
C GLU A 62 -1.99 6.99 -15.93
N ASP A 63 -3.31 6.93 -15.75
CA ASP A 63 -3.92 6.86 -14.44
C ASP A 63 -3.67 5.49 -13.82
N VAL A 64 -3.17 5.47 -12.58
CA VAL A 64 -2.94 4.24 -11.82
C VAL A 64 -3.81 4.28 -10.57
N TRP A 65 -4.71 3.31 -10.43
CA TRP A 65 -5.51 3.15 -9.22
C TRP A 65 -4.78 2.26 -8.24
N VAL A 66 -4.73 2.70 -6.99
CA VAL A 66 -4.14 1.95 -5.87
C VAL A 66 -5.20 1.86 -4.78
N VAL A 67 -5.43 0.65 -4.29
CA VAL A 67 -6.20 0.40 -3.07
C VAL A 67 -5.20 0.24 -1.95
N GLY A 68 -5.41 0.94 -0.85
CA GLY A 68 -4.53 0.88 0.31
C GLY A 68 -5.32 0.65 1.57
N GLY A 69 -4.73 -0.09 2.50
CA GLY A 69 -5.23 -0.23 3.85
C GLY A 69 -4.13 0.08 4.85
N VAL A 70 -4.49 0.70 5.98
CA VAL A 70 -3.57 0.99 7.08
C VAL A 70 -4.24 0.69 8.42
N GLU A 71 -3.52 0.03 9.31
CA GLU A 71 -4.00 -0.15 10.68
C GLU A 71 -3.78 1.11 11.54
N LYS A 72 -4.70 1.36 12.47
CA LYS A 72 -4.63 2.47 13.43
C LYS A 72 -3.82 2.06 14.67
N THR A 73 -2.59 1.60 14.44
CA THR A 73 -1.59 1.27 15.47
C THR A 73 -0.40 2.22 15.37
N PRO A 74 0.50 2.27 16.38
CA PRO A 74 1.76 2.98 16.26
C PRO A 74 2.62 2.54 15.06
N GLU A 75 2.61 1.24 14.73
CA GLU A 75 3.38 0.63 13.64
C GLU A 75 2.85 1.02 12.25
N ARG A 76 1.56 1.38 12.15
CA ARG A 76 0.89 1.83 10.93
C ARG A 76 1.07 0.88 9.74
N LYS A 77 1.15 -0.41 10.01
CA LYS A 77 1.31 -1.43 8.96
C LYS A 77 0.28 -1.23 7.84
N CYS A 78 0.69 -1.49 6.60
CA CYS A 78 -0.17 -1.21 5.46
C CYS A 78 0.03 -2.20 4.33
N PHE A 79 -1.01 -2.34 3.50
CA PHE A 79 -0.89 -2.86 2.15
C PHE A 79 -1.19 -1.75 1.14
N LEU A 80 -0.57 -1.84 -0.03
CA LEU A 80 -0.80 -0.94 -1.15
C LEU A 80 -0.81 -1.77 -2.44
N VAL A 81 -1.95 -1.86 -3.10
CA VAL A 81 -2.15 -2.76 -4.25
C VAL A 81 -2.60 -1.96 -5.47
N VAL A 82 -1.84 -2.05 -6.55
CA VAL A 82 -2.25 -1.50 -7.84
C VAL A 82 -3.38 -2.34 -8.41
N VAL A 83 -4.47 -1.70 -8.83
CA VAL A 83 -5.63 -2.37 -9.40
C VAL A 83 -5.99 -1.81 -10.77
N ASN A 84 -6.40 -2.69 -11.69
CA ASN A 84 -6.92 -2.27 -12.99
C ASN A 84 -8.40 -1.87 -12.89
N ASN A 85 -9.17 -2.59 -12.07
CA ASN A 85 -10.60 -2.39 -11.84
C ASN A 85 -10.87 -2.35 -10.34
N ARG A 86 -11.85 -1.53 -9.93
CA ARG A 86 -12.26 -1.35 -8.53
C ARG A 86 -13.70 -1.82 -8.32
N ASN A 87 -14.00 -3.02 -8.80
CA ASN A 87 -15.30 -3.65 -8.57
C ASN A 87 -15.29 -4.39 -7.22
N THR A 88 -16.47 -4.85 -6.78
CA THR A 88 -16.63 -5.60 -5.53
C THR A 88 -15.71 -6.83 -5.46
N GLU A 89 -15.61 -7.62 -6.53
CA GLU A 89 -14.76 -8.83 -6.56
C GLU A 89 -13.27 -8.53 -6.31
N THR A 90 -12.73 -7.45 -6.91
CA THR A 90 -11.36 -7.02 -6.64
C THR A 90 -11.21 -6.59 -5.17
N MET A 91 -12.15 -5.81 -4.64
CA MET A 91 -12.09 -5.35 -3.23
C MET A 91 -12.16 -6.54 -2.26
N ASP A 92 -13.09 -7.46 -2.50
CA ASP A 92 -13.28 -8.69 -1.72
C ASP A 92 -11.98 -9.52 -1.69
N THR A 93 -11.34 -9.68 -2.85
CA THR A 93 -10.07 -10.40 -2.97
C THR A 93 -8.96 -9.71 -2.18
N ILE A 94 -8.87 -8.37 -2.26
CA ILE A 94 -7.88 -7.59 -1.50
C ILE A 94 -8.12 -7.73 0.00
N ILE A 95 -9.36 -7.57 0.46
CA ILE A 95 -9.71 -7.69 1.88
C ILE A 95 -9.34 -9.09 2.40
N ARG A 96 -9.72 -10.15 1.70
CA ARG A 96 -9.37 -11.53 2.09
C ARG A 96 -7.87 -11.75 2.19
N ASN A 97 -7.09 -11.19 1.25
CA ASN A 97 -5.65 -11.39 1.22
C ASN A 97 -4.92 -10.55 2.27
N TYR A 98 -5.36 -9.32 2.53
CA TYR A 98 -4.57 -8.34 3.28
C TYR A 98 -5.17 -7.90 4.62
N VAL A 99 -6.44 -8.19 4.91
CA VAL A 99 -7.05 -7.90 6.21
C VAL A 99 -7.15 -9.18 7.02
N ALA A 100 -6.73 -9.14 8.28
CA ALA A 100 -6.85 -10.27 9.19
C ALA A 100 -8.29 -10.39 9.74
N ASP A 101 -8.68 -11.61 10.05
CA ASP A 101 -9.99 -11.89 10.65
C ASP A 101 -10.12 -11.26 12.04
N GLY A 102 -11.32 -10.85 12.43
CA GLY A 102 -11.57 -10.16 13.70
C GLY A 102 -11.37 -8.64 13.68
N SER A 103 -10.95 -8.06 12.55
CA SER A 103 -10.68 -6.61 12.43
C SER A 103 -11.94 -5.75 12.43
N ILE A 104 -11.78 -4.47 12.81
CA ILE A 104 -12.76 -3.41 12.53
C ILE A 104 -12.32 -2.67 11.28
N VAL A 105 -13.09 -2.74 10.20
CA VAL A 105 -12.78 -2.10 8.92
C VAL A 105 -13.55 -0.80 8.78
N HIS A 106 -12.83 0.29 8.54
CA HIS A 106 -13.39 1.58 8.17
C HIS A 106 -13.16 1.85 6.67
N THR A 107 -14.23 2.10 5.93
CA THR A 107 -14.16 2.51 4.51
C THR A 107 -15.01 3.76 4.28
N ASP A 108 -14.92 4.35 3.09
CA ASP A 108 -15.94 5.28 2.62
C ASP A 108 -17.27 4.54 2.30
N CYS A 109 -18.32 5.29 2.00
CA CYS A 109 -19.62 4.73 1.58
C CYS A 109 -19.63 4.22 0.13
N TRP A 110 -18.51 3.70 -0.39
CA TRP A 110 -18.50 3.20 -1.75
C TRP A 110 -19.20 1.84 -1.87
N ARG A 111 -20.07 1.72 -2.87
CA ARG A 111 -20.87 0.53 -3.18
C ARG A 111 -20.05 -0.76 -3.28
N ALA A 112 -18.78 -0.67 -3.68
CA ALA A 112 -17.91 -1.84 -3.75
C ALA A 112 -17.75 -2.56 -2.39
N TYR A 113 -17.91 -1.84 -1.27
CA TYR A 113 -17.77 -2.36 0.09
C TYR A 113 -19.09 -2.85 0.72
N GLU A 114 -20.24 -2.67 0.07
CA GLU A 114 -21.56 -3.01 0.66
C GLU A 114 -21.67 -4.49 1.07
N ASN A 115 -20.94 -5.39 0.41
CA ASN A 115 -21.02 -6.83 0.62
C ASN A 115 -19.94 -7.40 1.55
N MET A 116 -19.18 -6.57 2.28
CA MET A 116 -18.10 -7.06 3.16
C MET A 116 -18.58 -8.08 4.20
N VAL A 117 -19.84 -7.99 4.64
CA VAL A 117 -20.46 -8.95 5.58
C VAL A 117 -20.52 -10.38 5.02
N ASN A 118 -20.56 -10.54 3.69
CA ASN A 118 -20.68 -11.84 3.02
C ASN A 118 -19.31 -12.48 2.70
N LEU A 119 -18.21 -11.93 3.22
CA LEU A 119 -16.89 -12.47 2.97
C LEU A 119 -16.60 -13.78 3.73
N GLY A 120 -17.46 -14.19 4.67
CA GLY A 120 -17.16 -15.35 5.52
C GLY A 120 -15.97 -15.09 6.46
N MET A 121 -15.73 -13.81 6.76
CA MET A 121 -14.76 -13.32 7.72
C MET A 121 -15.54 -12.61 8.85
N ASN A 122 -15.07 -12.73 10.08
CA ASN A 122 -15.55 -12.01 11.23
C ASN A 122 -15.02 -10.57 11.22
N LEU A 123 -15.56 -9.73 10.32
CA LEU A 123 -15.19 -8.32 10.20
C LEU A 123 -16.32 -7.43 10.72
N THR A 124 -15.97 -6.43 11.52
CA THR A 124 -16.90 -5.33 11.84
C THR A 124 -16.69 -4.21 10.84
N HIS A 125 -17.64 -3.99 9.93
CA HIS A 125 -17.55 -2.92 8.94
C HIS A 125 -18.23 -1.64 9.44
N ARG A 126 -17.54 -0.51 9.31
CA ARG A 126 -18.07 0.83 9.56
C ARG A 126 -17.76 1.72 8.34
N THR A 127 -18.71 2.56 7.97
CA THR A 127 -18.57 3.46 6.82
C THR A 127 -18.49 4.90 7.26
N VAL A 128 -17.65 5.70 6.60
CA VAL A 128 -17.59 7.16 6.77
C VAL A 128 -18.30 7.83 5.60
N ASN A 129 -19.33 8.62 5.91
CA ASN A 129 -20.08 9.36 4.90
C ASN A 129 -19.48 10.76 4.65
N HIS A 130 -18.54 10.85 3.71
CA HIS A 130 -17.86 12.08 3.34
C HIS A 130 -18.77 13.20 2.76
N ILE A 131 -20.05 12.92 2.46
CA ILE A 131 -21.00 13.93 1.96
C ILE A 131 -21.69 14.68 3.11
N VAL A 132 -21.94 13.98 4.23
CA VAL A 132 -22.79 14.50 5.32
C VAL A 132 -21.92 15.04 6.47
N THR A 133 -20.83 14.36 6.82
CA THR A 133 -19.91 14.81 7.86
C THR A 133 -18.49 14.26 7.62
N PHE A 134 -17.46 15.05 7.91
CA PHE A 134 -16.06 14.55 7.95
C PHE A 134 -15.80 13.59 9.13
N ARG A 135 -16.81 13.40 10.01
CA ARG A 135 -16.79 12.56 11.20
C ARG A 135 -18.19 12.01 11.45
N ASP A 136 -18.32 10.70 11.53
CA ASP A 136 -19.50 10.06 12.12
C ASP A 136 -19.07 9.43 13.46
N GLY A 137 -19.12 10.23 14.53
CA GLY A 137 -18.50 9.87 15.82
C GLY A 137 -16.98 9.69 15.74
N ASP A 138 -16.47 8.57 16.28
CA ASP A 138 -15.03 8.19 16.28
C ASP A 138 -14.54 7.53 14.97
N VAL A 139 -15.42 7.39 13.97
CA VAL A 139 -15.09 6.74 12.69
C VAL A 139 -14.59 7.80 11.69
N HIS A 140 -13.33 7.68 11.29
CA HIS A 140 -12.67 8.54 10.30
C HIS A 140 -11.62 7.76 9.50
N THR A 141 -11.19 8.31 8.36
CA THR A 141 -10.16 7.75 7.44
C THR A 141 -8.89 8.62 7.35
N ASN A 142 -8.64 9.47 8.36
CA ASN A 142 -7.49 10.38 8.37
C ASN A 142 -6.12 9.68 8.27
N THR A 143 -6.01 8.45 8.77
CA THR A 143 -4.73 7.72 8.79
C THR A 143 -4.35 7.26 7.39
N ILE A 144 -5.32 6.76 6.62
CA ILE A 144 -5.11 6.37 5.22
C ILE A 144 -4.91 7.60 4.33
N GLU A 145 -5.64 8.70 4.57
CA GLU A 145 -5.39 9.98 3.89
C GLU A 145 -3.97 10.51 4.13
N GLY A 146 -3.52 10.48 5.38
CA GLY A 146 -2.15 10.84 5.76
C GLY A 146 -1.11 9.92 5.10
N THR A 147 -1.40 8.63 4.98
CA THR A 147 -0.55 7.67 4.26
C THR A 147 -0.45 8.01 2.78
N TRP A 148 -1.57 8.33 2.12
CA TRP A 148 -1.55 8.78 0.71
C TRP A 148 -0.72 10.03 0.52
N ASN A 149 -0.84 10.99 1.43
CA ASN A 149 -0.02 12.20 1.40
C ASN A 149 1.47 11.88 1.55
N GLY A 150 1.84 11.02 2.51
CA GLY A 150 3.21 10.56 2.72
C GLY A 150 3.82 9.88 1.49
N ILE A 151 3.06 9.03 0.79
CA ILE A 151 3.51 8.40 -0.46
C ILE A 151 3.71 9.47 -1.54
N LYS A 152 2.74 10.38 -1.71
CA LYS A 152 2.75 11.35 -2.81
C LYS A 152 3.81 12.44 -2.64
N ILE A 153 4.05 12.96 -1.43
CA ILE A 153 5.02 14.06 -1.23
C ILE A 153 6.44 13.63 -1.62
N ASN A 154 6.80 12.37 -1.37
CA ASN A 154 8.13 11.84 -1.67
C ASN A 154 8.34 11.43 -3.13
N VAL A 155 7.30 11.56 -3.97
CA VAL A 155 7.34 11.13 -5.37
C VAL A 155 6.94 12.29 -6.29
N THR A 156 7.88 12.69 -7.14
CA THR A 156 7.62 13.70 -8.17
C THR A 156 6.48 13.25 -9.09
N PRO A 157 5.57 14.14 -9.52
CA PRO A 157 4.43 13.76 -10.35
C PRO A 157 4.80 13.01 -11.64
N THR A 158 5.99 13.28 -12.20
CA THR A 158 6.51 12.63 -13.42
C THR A 158 6.88 11.16 -13.21
N LEU A 159 7.19 10.75 -11.98
CA LEU A 159 7.49 9.36 -11.62
C LEU A 159 6.24 8.56 -11.22
N ARG A 160 5.05 9.17 -11.17
CA ARG A 160 3.80 8.47 -10.82
C ARG A 160 3.17 7.76 -12.02
N THR A 161 3.99 6.98 -12.74
CA THR A 161 3.59 6.23 -13.94
C THR A 161 3.22 4.79 -13.59
N LYS A 162 2.50 4.11 -14.49
CA LYS A 162 2.13 2.69 -14.32
C LYS A 162 3.32 1.77 -14.04
N LYS A 163 4.47 2.07 -14.66
CA LYS A 163 5.73 1.34 -14.48
C LYS A 163 6.37 1.59 -13.12
N MET A 164 6.33 2.83 -12.64
CA MET A 164 7.08 3.22 -11.43
C MET A 164 6.28 3.07 -10.15
N VAL A 165 4.95 3.25 -10.20
CA VAL A 165 4.09 3.19 -9.01
C VAL A 165 4.28 1.89 -8.22
N PRO A 166 4.29 0.68 -8.81
CA PRO A 166 4.52 -0.56 -8.05
C PRO A 166 5.79 -0.51 -7.19
N TRP A 167 6.92 -0.07 -7.76
CA TRP A 167 8.20 0.04 -7.07
C TRP A 167 8.18 1.07 -5.93
N LEU A 168 7.51 2.20 -6.14
CA LEU A 168 7.35 3.24 -5.12
C LEU A 168 6.51 2.77 -3.93
N LEU A 169 5.49 1.94 -4.18
CA LEU A 169 4.65 1.38 -3.11
C LEU A 169 5.45 0.34 -2.30
N ILE A 170 6.22 -0.53 -2.96
CA ILE A 170 7.10 -1.50 -2.31
C ILE A 170 8.10 -0.79 -1.40
N GLU A 171 8.81 0.22 -1.92
CA GLU A 171 9.77 0.99 -1.13
C GLU A 171 9.10 1.64 0.09
N PHE A 172 7.89 2.19 -0.08
CA PHE A 172 7.18 2.83 1.01
C PHE A 172 6.79 1.84 2.13
N ILE A 173 6.26 0.66 1.77
CA ILE A 173 5.93 -0.39 2.73
C ILE A 173 7.21 -0.85 3.46
N TRP A 174 8.29 -1.08 2.70
CA TRP A 174 9.57 -1.51 3.25
C TRP A 174 10.16 -0.49 4.24
N ARG A 175 10.14 0.81 3.89
CA ARG A 175 10.59 1.87 4.81
C ARG A 175 9.75 1.94 6.07
N ARG A 176 8.46 1.63 5.98
CA ARG A 176 7.57 1.58 7.13
C ARG A 176 7.87 0.38 8.03
N LYS A 177 8.10 -0.81 7.47
CA LYS A 177 8.55 -1.99 8.20
C LYS A 177 9.83 -1.70 8.99
N HIS A 178 10.80 -1.02 8.36
CA HIS A 178 12.11 -0.72 8.93
C HIS A 178 12.23 0.70 9.50
N HIS A 179 11.12 1.34 9.89
CA HIS A 179 11.12 2.76 10.29
C HIS A 179 12.02 3.07 11.51
N ASN A 180 12.23 2.08 12.38
CA ASN A 180 13.08 2.21 13.57
C ASN A 180 14.59 2.14 13.23
N ASP A 181 14.97 1.38 12.20
CA ASP A 181 16.36 1.25 11.75
C ASP A 181 16.44 0.91 10.26
N ILE A 182 16.37 1.95 9.42
CA ILE A 182 16.42 1.81 7.97
C ILE A 182 17.76 1.20 7.53
N PHE A 183 18.88 1.61 8.14
CA PHE A 183 20.20 1.16 7.71
C PHE A 183 20.40 -0.32 8.09
N GLY A 184 20.02 -0.72 9.30
CA GLY A 184 20.00 -2.12 9.70
C GLY A 184 19.13 -2.97 8.78
N GLY A 185 17.96 -2.47 8.38
CA GLY A 185 17.10 -3.10 7.38
C GLY A 185 17.82 -3.33 6.04
N ILE A 186 18.54 -2.33 5.52
CA ILE A 186 19.33 -2.45 4.28
C ILE A 186 20.37 -3.56 4.43
N ILE A 187 21.16 -3.55 5.51
CA ILE A 187 22.21 -4.54 5.74
C ILE A 187 21.63 -5.95 5.87
N ALA A 188 20.50 -6.11 6.56
CA ALA A 188 19.81 -7.38 6.68
C ALA A 188 19.33 -7.92 5.33
N CYS A 189 18.74 -7.05 4.48
CA CYS A 189 18.31 -7.42 3.14
C CYS A 189 19.50 -7.90 2.30
N LEU A 190 20.58 -7.13 2.26
CA LEU A 190 21.79 -7.47 1.49
C LEU A 190 22.45 -8.77 1.96
N LYS A 191 22.27 -9.15 3.24
CA LYS A 191 22.82 -10.38 3.81
C LYS A 191 21.95 -11.61 3.55
N ASN A 192 20.63 -11.46 3.62
CA ASN A 192 19.71 -12.58 3.77
C ASN A 192 18.80 -12.82 2.54
N VAL A 193 18.63 -11.82 1.67
CA VAL A 193 17.74 -11.92 0.51
C VAL A 193 18.50 -12.50 -0.68
N SER A 194 17.90 -13.48 -1.33
CA SER A 194 18.36 -14.04 -2.60
C SER A 194 17.18 -14.20 -3.55
N PHE A 195 17.36 -13.85 -4.82
CA PHE A 195 16.33 -14.00 -5.84
C PHE A 195 16.96 -14.34 -7.19
N ASP A 196 16.15 -14.93 -8.08
CA ASP A 196 16.54 -15.17 -9.46
C ASP A 196 16.23 -13.94 -10.32
N ARG A 197 17.25 -13.37 -10.96
CA ARG A 197 17.08 -12.25 -11.89
C ARG A 197 16.18 -12.59 -13.08
N ALA A 198 16.10 -13.86 -13.48
CA ALA A 198 15.21 -14.31 -14.55
C ALA A 198 13.73 -14.24 -14.16
N GLN A 199 13.42 -14.19 -12.86
CA GLN A 199 12.06 -14.13 -12.31
C GLN A 199 11.67 -12.73 -11.82
N ARG A 200 12.47 -11.69 -12.11
CA ARG A 200 12.14 -10.32 -11.69
C ARG A 200 10.74 -9.95 -12.13
N ASN A 201 9.99 -9.34 -11.21
CA ASN A 201 8.68 -8.79 -11.51
C ASN A 201 8.83 -7.76 -12.66
N PRO A 202 8.16 -7.95 -13.81
CA PRO A 202 8.34 -7.08 -14.98
C PRO A 202 7.68 -5.70 -14.83
N ALA A 203 7.10 -5.39 -13.66
CA ALA A 203 6.40 -4.16 -13.35
C ALA A 203 7.07 -2.88 -13.89
#